data_AF-G2ZK97-F1
#
_entry.id   AF-G2ZK97-F1
#
_cell.length_a   1.000
_cell.length_b   1.000
_cell.length_c   1.000
_cell.angle_alpha   90.00
_cell.angle_beta   90.00
_cell.angle_gamma   90.00
#
_symmetry.space_group_name_H-M   'P 1'
#
loop_
_entity.id
_entity.type
_entity.pdbx_description
1 polymer ?
#
loop_
_entity_poly.entity_id
_entity_poly.type
_entity_poly.pdbx_seq_one_letter_code
_entity_poly.pdbx_strand_id
1 'polypeptide(L)'
;MLEGALMNRLTVTEKIIAAKVSSGTKWSDVAARVGLSKEWVTAACLGQMTLSQEQADVLAKIFGLTEEETKWLTVTPYKGALPTSVPTDPLVYRFYELVSVYGTTFKELIHEAFGDGIMSAIDCVNIVMSGKFLPYKPY
;
A
#
# COMPACT_ATOMS: atom_id res chain seq x y z
N MET A 1 -26.81 -6.71 -22.52
CA MET A 1 -26.08 -7.37 -21.43
C MET A 1 -24.67 -6.80 -21.45
N LEU A 2 -24.28 -6.01 -20.44
CA LEU A 2 -22.91 -5.53 -20.30
C LEU A 2 -22.12 -6.66 -19.62
N GLU A 3 -21.72 -7.64 -20.41
CA GLU A 3 -21.06 -8.85 -19.91
C GLU A 3 -19.55 -8.71 -20.05
N GLY A 4 -18.85 -8.71 -18.91
CA GLY A 4 -17.40 -8.84 -18.81
C GLY A 4 -16.62 -7.53 -18.69
N ALA A 5 -16.66 -6.87 -17.53
CA ALA A 5 -15.57 -5.94 -17.19
C ALA A 5 -14.25 -6.74 -17.25
N LEU A 6 -13.28 -6.25 -18.02
CA LEU A 6 -11.97 -6.90 -18.17
C LEU A 6 -11.29 -6.97 -16.80
N MET A 7 -11.11 -8.19 -16.27
CA MET A 7 -10.49 -8.41 -14.96
C MET A 7 -9.07 -7.85 -14.94
N ASN A 8 -8.75 -7.06 -13.92
CA ASN A 8 -7.43 -6.48 -13.75
C ASN A 8 -7.08 -6.33 -12.26
N ARG A 9 -5.87 -5.83 -11.99
CA ARG A 9 -5.34 -5.66 -10.63
C ARG A 9 -6.22 -4.79 -9.73
N LEU A 10 -6.87 -3.77 -10.28
CA LEU A 10 -7.75 -2.87 -9.53
C LEU A 10 -9.04 -3.59 -9.09
N THR A 11 -9.65 -4.38 -9.97
CA THR A 11 -10.84 -5.17 -9.65
C THR A 11 -10.60 -6.12 -8.47
N VAL A 12 -9.44 -6.79 -8.45
CA VAL A 12 -9.04 -7.67 -7.33
C VAL A 12 -8.82 -6.86 -6.04
N THR A 13 -8.21 -5.68 -6.14
CA THR A 13 -7.99 -4.77 -5.00
C THR A 13 -9.32 -4.32 -4.38
N GLU A 14 -10.28 -3.91 -5.20
CA GLU A 14 -11.61 -3.50 -4.75
C GLU A 14 -12.36 -4.64 -4.05
N LYS A 15 -12.27 -5.87 -4.58
CA LYS A 15 -12.84 -7.06 -3.95
C LYS A 15 -12.22 -7.35 -2.59
N ILE A 16 -10.88 -7.29 -2.48
CA ILE A 16 -10.17 -7.47 -1.21
C ILE A 16 -10.63 -6.43 -0.18
N ILE A 17 -10.74 -5.15 -0.58
CA ILE A 17 -11.20 -4.07 0.29
C ILE A 17 -12.63 -4.33 0.76
N ALA A 18 -13.54 -4.69 -0.16
CA ALA A 18 -14.93 -5.01 0.17
C ALA A 18 -15.01 -6.17 1.19
N ALA A 19 -14.29 -7.27 0.93
CA ALA A 19 -14.25 -8.43 1.83
C ALA A 19 -13.66 -8.07 3.22
N LYS A 20 -12.63 -7.23 3.27
CA LYS A 20 -12.07 -6.73 4.53
C LYS A 20 -13.08 -5.88 5.30
N VAL A 21 -13.80 -4.98 4.62
CA VAL A 21 -14.83 -4.14 5.25
C VAL A 21 -15.95 -5.01 5.82
N SER A 22 -16.46 -5.96 5.04
CA SER A 22 -17.54 -6.85 5.47
C SER A 22 -17.15 -7.76 6.65
N SER A 23 -15.89 -8.21 6.70
CA SER A 23 -15.40 -9.09 7.78
C SER A 23 -14.89 -8.35 9.02
N GLY A 24 -14.65 -7.03 8.94
CA GLY A 24 -14.02 -6.26 10.01
C GLY A 24 -12.55 -6.61 10.27
N THR A 25 -11.92 -7.39 9.39
CA THR A 25 -10.55 -7.88 9.57
C THR A 25 -9.53 -6.72 9.57
N LYS A 26 -8.50 -6.82 10.43
CA LYS A 26 -7.39 -5.87 10.46
C LYS A 26 -6.22 -6.36 9.59
N TRP A 27 -5.49 -5.43 8.97
CA TRP A 27 -4.33 -5.78 8.15
C TRP A 27 -3.23 -6.51 8.94
N SER A 28 -3.07 -6.22 10.23
CA SER A 28 -2.16 -6.95 11.12
C SER A 28 -2.44 -8.45 11.16
N ASP A 29 -3.72 -8.82 11.20
CA ASP A 29 -4.16 -10.19 11.38
C ASP A 29 -4.01 -10.96 10.06
N VAL A 30 -4.29 -10.29 8.94
CA VAL A 30 -4.00 -10.80 7.59
C VAL A 30 -2.49 -11.04 7.43
N ALA A 31 -1.67 -10.06 7.82
CA ALA A 31 -0.23 -10.14 7.66
C ALA A 31 0.40 -11.28 8.47
N ALA A 32 -0.06 -11.48 9.71
CA ALA A 32 0.37 -12.59 10.55
C ALA A 32 0.13 -13.96 9.89
N ARG A 33 -0.96 -14.10 9.11
CA ARG A 33 -1.27 -15.33 8.37
C ARG A 33 -0.45 -15.51 7.10
N VAL A 34 -0.08 -14.40 6.45
CA VAL A 34 0.73 -14.40 5.22
C VAL A 34 2.22 -14.60 5.51
N GLY A 35 2.68 -14.26 6.73
CA GLY A 35 4.09 -14.39 7.13
C GLY A 35 4.99 -13.27 6.63
N LEU A 36 4.42 -12.09 6.36
CA LEU A 36 5.14 -10.88 5.92
C LEU A 36 4.78 -9.70 6.82
N SER A 37 5.50 -8.57 6.67
CA SER A 37 5.16 -7.33 7.40
C SER A 37 3.76 -6.83 7.03
N LYS A 38 3.12 -6.14 7.98
CA LYS A 38 1.78 -5.58 7.75
C LYS A 38 1.79 -4.54 6.62
N GLU A 39 2.87 -3.79 6.48
CA GLU A 39 3.08 -2.80 5.43
C GLU A 39 3.13 -3.47 4.06
N TRP A 40 3.92 -4.54 3.92
CA TRP A 40 4.05 -5.27 2.66
C TRP A 40 2.73 -5.92 2.26
N VAL A 41 2.06 -6.60 3.18
CA VAL A 41 0.78 -7.27 2.91
C VAL A 41 -0.30 -6.25 2.58
N THR A 42 -0.36 -5.12 3.30
CA THR A 42 -1.28 -4.03 2.97
C THR A 42 -0.99 -3.48 1.58
N ALA A 43 0.27 -3.17 1.26
CA ALA A 43 0.65 -2.67 -0.06
C ALA A 43 0.34 -3.68 -1.18
N ALA A 44 0.56 -4.98 -0.95
CA ALA A 44 0.17 -6.04 -1.88
C ALA A 44 -1.34 -6.06 -2.08
N CYS A 45 -2.14 -6.06 -1.02
CA CYS A 45 -3.60 -6.02 -1.09
C CYS A 45 -4.14 -4.75 -1.77
N LEU A 46 -3.42 -3.62 -1.67
CA LEU A 46 -3.72 -2.35 -2.35
C LEU A 46 -3.07 -2.24 -3.75
N GLY A 47 -2.59 -3.36 -4.29
CA GLY A 47 -2.14 -3.44 -5.68
C GLY A 47 -0.73 -2.90 -5.95
N GLN A 48 0.09 -2.64 -4.93
CA GLN A 48 1.41 -2.01 -5.07
C GLN A 48 2.60 -2.98 -4.92
N MET A 49 2.35 -4.19 -4.42
CA MET A 49 3.38 -5.24 -4.28
C MET A 49 2.90 -6.57 -4.87
N THR A 50 3.87 -7.41 -5.20
CA THR A 50 3.70 -8.77 -5.69
C THR A 50 3.91 -9.77 -4.56
N LEU A 51 3.21 -10.89 -4.64
CA LEU A 51 3.32 -12.00 -3.70
C LEU A 51 3.79 -13.26 -4.43
N SER A 52 4.39 -14.18 -3.68
CA SER A 52 4.52 -15.56 -4.13
C SER A 52 3.14 -16.22 -4.27
N GLN A 53 3.07 -17.33 -5.01
CA GLN A 53 1.82 -18.09 -5.16
C GLN A 53 1.29 -18.54 -3.79
N GLU A 54 2.16 -19.05 -2.92
CA GLU A 54 1.80 -19.52 -1.57
C GLU A 54 1.14 -18.40 -0.73
N GLN A 55 1.71 -17.20 -0.77
CA GLN A 55 1.16 -16.02 -0.08
C GLN A 55 -0.14 -15.54 -0.71
N ALA A 56 -0.25 -15.58 -2.04
CA ALA A 56 -1.47 -15.25 -2.75
C ALA A 56 -2.62 -16.20 -2.39
N ASP A 57 -2.34 -17.51 -2.26
CA ASP A 57 -3.33 -18.52 -1.89
C ASP A 57 -3.85 -18.32 -0.45
N VAL A 58 -3.01 -17.82 0.46
CA VAL A 58 -3.45 -17.42 1.81
C VAL A 58 -4.47 -16.27 1.71
N LEU A 59 -4.18 -15.24 0.91
CA LEU A 59 -5.11 -14.12 0.70
C LEU A 59 -6.39 -14.56 0.00
N ALA A 60 -6.29 -15.49 -0.96
CA ALA A 60 -7.44 -16.06 -1.65
C ALA A 60 -8.43 -16.70 -0.67
N LYS A 61 -7.92 -17.47 0.29
CA LYS A 61 -8.74 -18.07 1.36
C LYS A 61 -9.33 -17.03 2.30
N ILE A 62 -8.62 -15.95 2.60
CA ILE A 62 -9.09 -14.88 3.51
C ILE A 62 -10.22 -14.08 2.85
N PHE A 63 -10.04 -13.71 1.58
CA PHE A 63 -10.90 -12.75 0.90
C PHE A 63 -11.86 -13.39 -0.12
N GLY A 64 -11.89 -14.73 -0.21
CA GLY A 64 -12.77 -15.46 -1.12
C GLY A 64 -12.46 -15.17 -2.59
N LEU A 65 -11.17 -15.17 -2.94
CA LEU A 65 -10.73 -14.91 -4.32
C LEU A 65 -10.82 -16.19 -5.16
N THR A 66 -11.15 -16.04 -6.44
CA THR A 66 -11.08 -17.13 -7.43
C THR A 66 -9.63 -17.42 -7.81
N GLU A 67 -9.39 -18.53 -8.49
CA GLU A 67 -8.04 -18.85 -9.02
C GLU A 67 -7.51 -17.75 -9.95
N GLU A 68 -8.38 -17.19 -10.79
CA GLU A 68 -8.00 -16.10 -11.72
C GLU A 68 -7.65 -14.82 -10.97
N GLU A 69 -8.46 -14.42 -9.99
CA GLU A 69 -8.17 -13.25 -9.14
C GLU A 69 -6.89 -13.43 -8.33
N THR A 70 -6.61 -14.67 -7.90
CA THR A 70 -5.40 -15.00 -7.14
C THR A 70 -4.14 -14.81 -7.98
N LYS A 71 -4.16 -15.20 -9.26
CA LYS A 71 -3.03 -14.97 -10.19
C LYS A 71 -2.67 -13.50 -10.33
N TRP A 72 -3.64 -12.59 -10.23
CA TRP A 72 -3.35 -11.15 -10.25
C TRP A 72 -2.49 -10.69 -9.06
N LEU A 73 -2.46 -11.41 -7.94
CA LEU A 73 -1.58 -11.12 -6.80
C LEU A 73 -0.11 -11.47 -7.05
N THR A 74 0.17 -12.33 -8.03
CA THR A 74 1.53 -12.76 -8.38
C THR A 74 2.10 -12.00 -9.58
N VAL A 75 1.33 -11.09 -10.17
CA VAL A 75 1.78 -10.22 -11.26
C VAL A 75 2.45 -8.97 -10.69
N THR A 76 3.57 -8.55 -11.27
CA THR A 76 4.21 -7.26 -10.95
C THR A 76 3.29 -6.11 -11.35
N PRO A 77 2.79 -5.30 -10.40
CA PRO A 77 1.86 -4.24 -10.72
C PRO A 77 2.59 -3.04 -11.33
N TYR A 78 1.85 -2.23 -12.08
CA TYR A 78 2.24 -0.85 -12.32
C TYR A 78 2.13 -0.09 -11.00
N LYS A 79 3.28 0.34 -10.45
CA LYS A 79 3.34 1.01 -9.15
C LYS A 79 2.97 2.49 -9.29
N GLY A 80 2.22 2.99 -8.31
CA GLY A 80 1.68 4.34 -8.31
C GLY A 80 0.24 4.31 -7.82
N ALA A 81 0.07 4.51 -6.51
CA ALA A 81 -1.25 4.42 -5.88
C ALA A 81 -2.16 5.62 -6.17
N LEU A 82 -1.60 6.75 -6.60
CA LEU A 82 -2.32 8.00 -6.77
C LEU A 82 -2.69 8.25 -8.24
N PRO A 83 -3.92 8.72 -8.52
CA PRO A 83 -4.35 9.04 -9.88
C PRO A 83 -3.73 10.33 -10.42
N THR A 84 -3.15 11.17 -9.56
CA THR A 84 -2.58 12.49 -9.87
C THR A 84 -1.25 12.69 -9.16
N SER A 85 -0.41 13.59 -9.69
CA SER A 85 0.90 13.90 -9.09
C SER A 85 0.81 14.60 -7.73
N VAL A 86 -0.27 15.35 -7.48
CA VAL A 86 -0.57 15.97 -6.18
C VAL A 86 -1.75 15.23 -5.57
N PRO A 87 -1.62 14.64 -4.35
CA PRO A 87 -2.73 13.97 -3.69
C PRO A 87 -3.83 14.96 -3.29
N THR A 88 -5.09 14.56 -3.43
CA THR A 88 -6.25 15.35 -2.97
C THR A 88 -6.78 14.89 -1.62
N ASP A 89 -6.56 13.63 -1.24
CA ASP A 89 -6.90 13.14 0.09
C ASP A 89 -6.06 13.88 1.15
N PRO A 90 -6.66 14.51 2.17
CA PRO A 90 -5.92 15.31 3.13
C PRO A 90 -4.89 14.51 3.95
N LEU A 91 -5.16 13.23 4.25
CA LEU A 91 -4.23 12.42 5.05
C LEU A 91 -2.98 12.10 4.22
N VAL A 92 -3.15 11.71 2.95
CA VAL A 92 -2.03 11.49 2.02
C VAL A 92 -1.32 12.80 1.69
N TYR A 93 -2.06 13.90 1.55
CA TYR A 93 -1.50 15.22 1.26
C TYR A 93 -0.50 15.69 2.32
N ARG A 94 -0.68 15.33 3.61
CA ARG A 94 0.31 15.68 4.65
C ARG A 94 1.68 15.06 4.41
N PHE A 95 1.76 13.88 3.82
CA PHE A 95 3.05 13.29 3.45
C PHE A 95 3.70 14.03 2.28
N TYR A 96 2.89 14.48 1.31
CA TYR A 96 3.35 15.34 0.23
C TYR A 96 3.84 16.71 0.76
N GLU A 97 3.11 17.31 1.69
CA GLU A 97 3.48 18.56 2.37
C GLU A 97 4.78 18.41 3.16
N LEU A 98 4.98 17.29 3.85
CA LEU A 98 6.22 17.01 4.56
C LEU A 98 7.44 16.98 3.63
N VAL A 99 7.33 16.33 2.46
CA VAL A 99 8.40 16.36 1.45
C VAL A 99 8.57 17.76 0.88
N SER A 100 7.48 18.50 0.68
CA SER A 100 7.52 19.87 0.15
C SER A 100 8.19 20.86 1.10
N VAL A 101 8.04 20.67 2.41
CA VAL A 101 8.64 21.54 3.45
C VAL A 101 10.05 21.10 3.82
N TYR A 102 10.27 19.80 4.04
CA TYR A 102 11.52 19.28 4.61
C TYR A 102 12.41 18.55 3.61
N GLY A 103 12.01 18.38 2.34
CA GLY A 103 12.76 17.60 1.36
C GLY A 103 14.21 18.10 1.16
N THR A 104 14.43 19.41 1.14
CA THR A 104 15.77 19.99 1.07
C THR A 104 16.56 19.75 2.36
N THR A 105 15.92 19.84 3.53
CA THR A 105 16.55 19.52 4.81
C THR A 105 16.96 18.05 4.89
N PHE A 106 16.10 17.11 4.49
CA PHE A 106 16.43 15.68 4.45
C PHE A 106 17.62 15.42 3.52
N LYS A 107 17.64 16.05 2.35
CA LYS A 107 18.74 15.94 1.40
C LYS A 107 20.07 16.37 2.05
N GLU A 108 20.12 17.56 2.63
CA GLU A 108 21.35 18.08 3.26
C GLU A 108 21.81 17.19 4.41
N LEU A 109 20.91 16.76 5.30
CA LEU A 109 21.27 15.91 6.45
C LEU A 109 21.73 14.51 6.03
N ILE A 110 21.13 13.92 5.00
CA ILE A 110 21.57 12.62 4.46
C ILE A 110 22.95 12.77 3.82
N HIS A 111 23.19 13.85 3.07
CA HIS A 111 24.48 14.12 2.45
C HIS A 111 25.57 14.41 3.49
N GLU A 112 25.25 15.11 4.58
CA GLU A 112 26.16 15.30 5.71
C GLU A 112 26.51 13.98 6.40
N ALA A 113 25.52 13.11 6.64
CA ALA A 113 25.72 11.87 7.38
C ALA A 113 26.36 10.74 6.56
N PHE A 114 26.08 10.67 5.26
CA PHE A 114 26.42 9.50 4.42
C PHE A 114 27.21 9.85 3.15
N GLY A 115 27.35 11.13 2.81
CA GLY A 115 27.97 11.59 1.57
C GLY A 115 27.02 11.59 0.37
N ASP A 116 27.58 11.72 -0.83
CA ASP A 116 26.82 11.76 -2.08
C ASP A 116 26.10 10.42 -2.36
N GLY A 117 24.84 10.50 -2.76
CA GLY A 117 23.97 9.34 -2.95
C GLY A 117 22.49 9.61 -2.67
N ILE A 118 21.74 8.51 -2.53
CA ILE A 118 20.30 8.51 -2.27
C ILE A 118 19.93 7.55 -1.13
N MET A 119 18.82 7.82 -0.45
CA MET A 119 18.17 6.86 0.43
C MET A 119 17.23 5.99 -0.40
N SER A 120 17.47 4.67 -0.40
CA SER A 120 16.63 3.73 -1.15
C SER A 120 15.20 3.71 -0.60
N ALA A 121 14.20 3.82 -1.48
CA ALA A 121 12.80 3.56 -1.16
C ALA A 121 12.39 2.09 -1.41
N ILE A 122 13.29 1.28 -1.96
CA ILE A 122 13.07 -0.14 -2.25
C ILE A 122 13.57 -1.02 -1.09
N ASP A 123 14.79 -0.75 -0.63
CA ASP A 123 15.39 -1.42 0.53
C ASP A 123 15.19 -0.55 1.79
N CYS A 124 13.93 -0.13 2.00
CA CYS A 124 13.51 0.68 3.13
C CYS A 124 12.62 -0.17 4.02
N VAL A 125 13.12 -0.51 5.21
CA VAL A 125 12.41 -1.41 6.12
C VAL A 125 11.37 -0.65 6.94
N ASN A 126 11.65 0.60 7.35
CA ASN A 126 10.77 1.38 8.21
C ASN A 126 10.89 2.89 7.94
N ILE A 127 9.75 3.58 7.98
CA ILE A 127 9.67 5.04 8.13
C ILE A 127 9.02 5.32 9.48
N VAL A 128 9.77 5.91 10.42
CA VAL A 128 9.25 6.27 11.75
C VAL A 128 9.00 7.76 11.79
N MET A 129 7.72 8.14 11.89
CA MET A 129 7.29 9.53 12.01
C MET A 129 6.45 9.67 13.26
N SER A 130 6.83 10.58 14.14
CA SER A 130 6.09 10.87 15.38
C SER A 130 5.37 12.20 15.22
N GLY A 131 4.04 12.19 15.35
CA GLY A 131 3.20 13.37 15.19
C GLY A 131 1.93 13.27 16.03
N LYS A 132 1.32 14.43 16.31
CA LYS A 132 0.04 14.49 17.04
C LYS A 132 -1.11 14.14 16.10
N PHE A 133 -1.92 13.15 16.45
CA PHE A 133 -3.17 12.87 15.74
C PHE A 133 -4.22 13.95 16.07
N LEU A 134 -4.84 14.52 15.04
CA LEU A 134 -5.88 15.54 15.15
C LEU A 134 -7.14 15.05 14.42
N PRO A 135 -8.18 14.56 15.13
CA PRO A 135 -9.39 14.09 14.49
C PRO A 135 -10.19 15.24 13.87
N TYR A 136 -10.91 14.96 12.78
CA TYR A 136 -11.90 15.89 12.24
C TYR A 136 -12.97 16.18 13.28
N LYS A 137 -13.33 17.45 13.43
CA LYS A 137 -14.41 17.89 14.32
C LYS A 137 -15.69 18.05 13.50
N PRO A 138 -16.79 17.35 13.83
CA PRO A 138 -18.11 17.74 13.35
C PRO A 138 -18.44 19.07 14.02
N TYR A 139 -18.53 20.14 13.24
CA TYR A 139 -19.05 21.43 13.70
C TYR A 139 -20.34 21.73 12.96
#